data_AF-A0A8X8KA42-F1
#
_entry.id   AF-A0A8X8KA42-F1
#
_cell.length_a   1.000
_cell.length_b   1.000
_cell.length_c   1.000
_cell.angle_alpha   90.00
_cell.angle_beta   90.00
_cell.angle_gamma   90.00
#
_symmetry.space_group_name_H-M   'P 1'
#
loop_
_entity.id
_entity.type
_entity.pdbx_description
1 polymer ?
#
loop_
_entity_poly.entity_id
_entity_poly.type
_entity_poly.pdbx_seq_one_letter_code
_entity_poly.pdbx_strand_id
1 'polypeptide(L)'
;MSDVTSAQSSSTLAGTIELRLTAAARRALAQRETPLLVHLELLFSCMIRKQVLFLESEHPDALLLDGGEQQVRIGFRAVGTKTCLISDQPVPELQTFPIKRVEPFLARWLSLDIKHGQWRGEFGYVGN
;
A
#
# COMPACT_ATOMS: atom_id res chain seq x y z
N MET A 1 27.15 0.96 29.07
CA MET A 1 25.85 1.56 29.44
C MET A 1 25.65 2.74 28.51
N SER A 2 25.01 2.50 27.37
CA SER A 2 24.69 3.53 26.39
C SER A 2 23.39 3.11 25.74
N ASP A 3 22.36 3.89 26.02
CA ASP A 3 20.96 3.67 25.70
C ASP A 3 20.74 3.48 24.19
N VAL A 4 20.09 2.38 23.85
CA VAL A 4 19.43 2.21 22.55
C VAL A 4 18.16 3.04 22.64
N THR A 5 18.21 4.27 22.12
CA THR A 5 17.01 5.08 21.89
C THR A 5 16.15 4.37 20.85
N SER A 6 15.17 3.60 21.35
CA SER A 6 14.08 3.06 20.57
C SER A 6 13.33 4.23 19.94
N ALA A 7 13.56 4.47 18.65
CA ALA A 7 12.71 5.35 17.86
C ALA A 7 11.37 4.61 17.68
N GLN A 8 10.50 4.75 18.67
CA GLN A 8 9.08 4.45 18.51
C GLN A 8 8.54 5.48 17.52
N SER A 9 8.56 5.10 16.24
CA SER A 9 7.84 5.79 15.18
C SER A 9 6.36 5.69 15.50
N SER A 10 5.83 6.68 16.22
CA SER A 10 4.39 6.89 16.37
C SER A 10 3.81 7.10 14.97
N SER A 11 3.35 6.02 14.36
CA SER A 11 2.85 6.04 12.99
C SER A 11 1.48 6.70 12.97
N THR A 12 1.43 7.99 12.70
CA THR A 12 0.17 8.71 12.50
C THR A 12 -0.50 8.19 11.23
N LEU A 13 -1.75 7.75 11.36
CA LEU A 13 -2.58 7.35 10.22
C LEU A 13 -2.85 8.57 9.33
N ALA A 14 -2.65 8.41 8.02
CA ALA A 14 -2.90 9.44 7.03
C ALA A 14 -4.36 9.50 6.55
N GLY A 15 -5.13 8.42 6.77
CA GLY A 15 -6.54 8.35 6.38
C GLY A 15 -7.13 6.96 6.59
N THR A 16 -8.40 6.80 6.19
CA THR A 16 -9.12 5.52 6.22
C THR A 16 -9.37 5.01 4.80
N ILE A 17 -9.51 3.70 4.66
CA ILE A 17 -9.81 3.02 3.39
C ILE A 17 -10.79 1.87 3.61
N GLU A 18 -11.76 1.70 2.73
CA GLU A 18 -12.67 0.55 2.80
C GLU A 18 -11.94 -0.73 2.37
N LEU A 19 -11.73 -1.66 3.30
CA LEU A 19 -11.15 -2.96 3.01
C LEU A 19 -12.21 -3.99 2.62
N ARG A 20 -12.12 -4.51 1.40
CA ARG A 20 -12.97 -5.57 0.86
C ARG A 20 -12.15 -6.86 0.77
N LEU A 21 -12.65 -7.91 1.40
CA LEU A 21 -11.99 -9.22 1.44
C LEU A 21 -12.92 -10.28 0.85
N THR A 22 -12.41 -11.07 -0.10
CA THR A 22 -13.10 -12.30 -0.50
C THR A 22 -13.14 -13.31 0.65
N ALA A 23 -14.04 -14.29 0.57
CA ALA A 23 -14.08 -15.37 1.56
C ALA A 23 -12.76 -16.18 1.60
N ALA A 24 -12.07 -16.30 0.47
CA ALA A 24 -10.75 -16.94 0.40
C ALA A 24 -9.70 -16.09 1.12
N ALA A 25 -9.66 -14.77 0.88
CA ALA A 25 -8.77 -13.84 1.57
C ALA A 25 -8.98 -13.85 3.09
N ARG A 26 -10.23 -13.81 3.57
CA ARG A 26 -10.52 -13.86 5.02
C ARG A 26 -9.95 -15.12 5.68
N ARG A 27 -10.14 -16.28 5.05
CA ARG A 27 -9.60 -17.56 5.55
C ARG A 27 -8.08 -17.57 5.56
N ALA A 28 -7.46 -17.06 4.50
CA ALA A 28 -6.01 -16.99 4.42
C ALA A 28 -5.42 -16.02 5.45
N LEU A 29 -6.04 -14.85 5.68
CA LEU A 29 -5.62 -13.90 6.73
C LEU A 29 -5.65 -14.55 8.11
N ALA A 30 -6.74 -15.23 8.46
CA ALA A 30 -6.91 -15.88 9.76
C ALA A 30 -5.83 -16.94 10.08
N GLN A 31 -5.16 -17.46 9.05
CA GLN A 31 -4.09 -18.46 9.19
C GLN A 31 -2.69 -17.83 9.28
N ARG A 32 -2.57 -16.51 9.12
CA ARG A 32 -1.27 -15.83 9.19
C ARG A 32 -0.87 -15.56 10.63
N GLU A 33 0.39 -15.83 10.93
CA GLU A 33 1.03 -15.47 12.21
C GLU A 33 1.40 -13.99 12.26
N THR A 34 1.67 -13.39 11.10
CA THR A 34 2.06 -11.98 10.96
C THR A 34 1.08 -11.21 10.07
N PRO A 35 0.89 -9.91 10.32
CA PRO A 35 0.04 -9.09 9.46
C PRO A 35 0.44 -9.18 7.98
N LEU A 36 -0.55 -9.10 7.09
CA LEU A 36 -0.34 -8.93 5.67
C LEU A 36 0.04 -7.47 5.42
N LEU A 37 1.25 -7.22 4.91
CA LEU A 37 1.68 -5.89 4.52
C LEU A 37 1.28 -5.64 3.07
N VAL A 38 0.35 -4.72 2.88
CA VAL A 38 -0.17 -4.35 1.57
C VAL A 38 0.32 -2.94 1.25
N HIS A 39 1.08 -2.82 0.17
CA HIS A 39 1.60 -1.56 -0.30
C HIS A 39 0.87 -1.13 -1.57
N LEU A 40 0.20 0.02 -1.50
CA LEU A 40 -0.50 0.67 -2.59
C LEU A 40 0.45 1.67 -3.24
N GLU A 41 0.80 1.42 -4.48
CA GLU A 41 1.63 2.32 -5.27
C GLU A 41 0.80 2.97 -6.37
N LEU A 42 0.83 4.30 -6.39
CA LEU A 42 0.28 5.12 -7.46
C LEU A 42 1.42 5.82 -8.20
N LEU A 43 1.78 5.28 -9.36
CA LEU A 43 2.83 5.84 -10.19
C LEU A 43 2.25 6.87 -11.17
N PHE A 44 2.71 8.11 -11.07
CA PHE A 44 2.52 9.12 -12.10
C PHE A 44 3.70 9.13 -13.06
N SER A 45 3.47 8.56 -14.24
CA SER A 45 4.33 8.69 -15.41
C SER A 45 3.54 9.38 -16.53
N CYS A 46 3.83 9.09 -17.80
CA CYS A 46 2.94 9.49 -18.91
C CYS A 46 1.55 8.86 -18.80
N MET A 47 1.43 7.73 -18.11
CA MET A 47 0.15 7.15 -17.69
C MET A 47 0.17 6.91 -16.18
N ILE A 48 -1.00 7.03 -15.56
CA ILE A 48 -1.17 6.65 -14.16
C ILE A 48 -1.23 5.12 -14.07
N ARG A 49 -0.36 4.54 -13.25
CA ARG A 49 -0.38 3.11 -12.93
C ARG A 49 -0.72 2.91 -11.46
N LYS A 50 -1.57 1.92 -11.20
CA LYS A 50 -1.93 1.46 -9.85
C LYS A 50 -1.33 0.08 -9.64
N GLN A 51 -0.66 -0.13 -8.53
CA GLN A 51 -0.15 -1.45 -8.15
C GLN A 51 -0.46 -1.75 -6.68
N VAL A 52 -0.80 -3.00 -6.43
CA VAL A 52 -0.88 -3.56 -5.07
C VAL A 52 0.27 -4.54 -4.95
N LEU A 53 1.19 -4.25 -4.03
CA LEU A 53 2.35 -5.07 -3.72
C LEU A 53 2.16 -5.68 -2.33
N PHE A 54 2.64 -6.91 -2.16
CA PHE A 54 2.63 -7.61 -0.87
C PHE A 54 4.07 -7.73 -0.41
N LEU A 55 4.42 -7.00 0.65
CA LEU A 55 5.81 -6.82 1.10
C LEU A 55 6.10 -7.64 2.35
N GLU A 56 7.38 -7.91 2.60
CA GLU A 56 7.86 -8.55 3.83
C GLU A 56 8.10 -7.53 4.95
N SER A 57 8.35 -6.26 4.60
CA SER A 57 8.55 -5.15 5.53
C SER A 57 7.84 -3.89 5.07
N GLU A 58 7.48 -3.02 6.01
CA GLU A 58 6.89 -1.71 5.70
C GLU A 58 7.88 -0.83 4.92
N HIS A 59 7.37 -0.03 3.99
CA HIS A 59 8.18 0.93 3.28
C HIS A 59 8.32 2.21 4.13
N PRO A 60 9.52 2.77 4.34
CA PRO A 60 9.75 3.89 5.25
C PRO A 60 8.96 5.16 4.89
N ASP A 61 8.78 5.42 3.60
CA ASP A 61 8.03 6.60 3.11
C ASP A 61 6.53 6.35 2.92
N ALA A 62 6.00 5.19 3.31
CA ALA A 62 4.58 4.90 3.11
C ALA A 62 3.72 5.64 4.14
N LEU A 63 2.64 6.24 3.64
CA LEU A 63 1.57 6.75 4.49
C LEU A 63 0.69 5.59 4.94
N LEU A 64 0.49 5.45 6.25
CA LEU A 64 -0.35 4.37 6.76
C LEU A 64 -1.83 4.72 6.63
N LEU A 65 -2.63 3.77 6.16
CA LEU A 65 -4.08 3.86 6.05
C LEU A 65 -4.75 2.86 6.98
N ASP A 66 -5.85 3.28 7.60
CA ASP A 66 -6.67 2.42 8.44
C ASP A 66 -7.77 1.73 7.62
N GLY A 67 -7.64 0.41 7.50
CA GLY A 67 -8.63 -0.46 6.84
C GLY A 67 -9.63 -1.12 7.80
N GLY A 68 -9.52 -0.87 9.11
CA GLY A 68 -10.36 -1.51 10.14
C GLY A 68 -10.06 -2.99 10.39
N GLU A 69 -8.97 -3.54 9.82
CA GLU A 69 -8.57 -4.94 9.97
C GLU A 69 -7.13 -5.01 10.48
N GLN A 70 -6.93 -5.47 11.72
CA GLN A 70 -5.62 -5.47 12.39
C GLN A 70 -4.61 -6.41 11.73
N GLN A 71 -5.08 -7.48 11.07
CA GLN A 71 -4.21 -8.39 10.33
C GLN A 71 -3.77 -7.85 8.97
N VAL A 72 -4.20 -6.65 8.57
CA VAL A 72 -3.80 -6.01 7.31
C VAL A 72 -3.21 -4.64 7.60
N ARG A 73 -1.93 -4.44 7.25
CA ARG A 73 -1.30 -3.13 7.30
C ARG A 73 -1.22 -2.55 5.91
N ILE A 74 -1.78 -1.35 5.74
CA ILE A 74 -1.92 -0.71 4.44
C ILE A 74 -1.01 0.50 4.39
N GLY A 75 0.02 0.43 3.54
CA GLY A 75 0.88 1.57 3.23
C GLY A 75 0.54 2.14 1.86
N PHE A 76 0.48 3.46 1.72
CA PHE A 76 0.26 4.14 0.44
C PHE A 76 1.46 4.99 0.08
N ARG A 77 1.84 4.96 -1.20
CA ARG A 77 2.81 5.88 -1.76
C ARG A 77 2.41 6.31 -3.15
N ALA A 78 2.57 7.60 -3.40
CA ALA A 78 2.54 8.16 -4.72
C ALA A 78 3.97 8.40 -5.22
N VAL A 79 4.30 7.83 -6.36
CA VAL A 79 5.65 7.84 -6.93
C VAL A 79 5.66 8.41 -8.33
N GLY A 80 6.83 8.86 -8.75
CA GLY A 80 7.09 9.47 -10.03
C GLY A 80 8.35 8.98 -10.68
N THR A 81 8.41 9.23 -11.97
CA THR A 81 9.59 8.96 -12.79
C THR A 81 9.96 10.22 -13.56
N LYS A 82 11.24 10.58 -13.61
CA LYS A 82 11.72 11.71 -14.41
C LYS A 82 11.55 11.50 -15.91
N THR A 83 11.62 10.23 -16.35
CA THR A 83 11.47 9.83 -17.75
C THR A 83 10.19 9.04 -17.91
N CYS A 84 9.36 9.44 -18.87
CA CYS A 84 8.18 8.67 -19.26
C CYS A 84 8.60 7.37 -19.95
N LEU A 85 8.32 6.23 -19.33
CA LEU A 85 8.38 4.93 -19.98
C LEU A 85 6.97 4.35 -20.06
N ILE A 86 6.50 4.09 -21.28
CA ILE A 86 5.26 3.33 -21.52
C ILE A 86 5.64 1.84 -21.52
N SER A 87 5.88 1.29 -20.33
CA SER A 87 6.27 -0.12 -20.16
C SER A 87 5.85 -0.66 -18.81
N ASP A 88 5.40 -1.92 -18.76
CA ASP A 88 5.05 -2.64 -17.52
C ASP A 88 6.26 -3.16 -16.73
N GLN A 89 7.48 -2.85 -17.19
CA GLN A 89 8.71 -3.20 -16.48
C GLN A 89 8.92 -2.30 -15.24
N PRO A 90 9.59 -2.80 -14.19
CA PRO A 90 9.99 -2.00 -13.04
C PRO A 90 10.82 -0.78 -13.47
N VAL A 91 10.47 0.41 -12.99
CA VAL A 91 11.21 1.63 -13.32
C VAL A 91 12.33 1.83 -12.28
N PRO A 92 13.61 1.90 -12.68
CA PRO A 92 14.73 1.92 -11.74
C PRO A 92 14.85 3.22 -10.92
N GLU A 93 14.24 4.33 -11.36
CA GLU A 93 14.32 5.65 -10.71
C GLU A 93 12.96 6.15 -10.22
N LEU A 94 12.27 5.34 -9.41
CA LEU A 94 11.07 5.80 -8.72
C LEU A 94 11.46 6.78 -7.61
N GLN A 95 10.91 7.99 -7.68
CA GLN A 95 11.03 8.98 -6.61
C GLN A 95 9.66 9.20 -5.98
N THR A 96 9.59 9.15 -4.66
CA THR A 96 8.41 9.60 -3.93
C THR A 96 8.19 11.08 -4.28
N PHE A 97 7.04 11.41 -4.87
CA PHE A 97 6.75 12.81 -5.14
C PHE A 97 6.55 13.55 -3.82
N PRO A 98 7.11 14.76 -3.67
CA PRO A 98 6.70 15.66 -2.60
C PRO A 98 5.30 16.20 -2.94
N ILE A 99 4.28 15.35 -2.79
CA ILE A 99 2.90 15.73 -3.03
C ILE A 99 2.49 16.67 -1.91
N LYS A 100 2.27 17.94 -2.26
CA LYS A 100 1.86 18.99 -1.31
C LYS A 100 0.54 18.68 -0.60
N ARG A 101 -0.34 17.89 -1.25
CA ARG A 101 -1.65 17.44 -0.73
C ARG A 101 -1.89 16.00 -1.19
N VAL A 102 -1.70 15.05 -0.28
CA VAL A 102 -1.77 13.61 -0.59
C VAL A 102 -3.19 13.06 -0.54
N GLU A 103 -4.08 13.74 0.18
CA GLU A 103 -5.47 13.36 0.46
C GLU A 103 -6.27 13.07 -0.82
N PRO A 104 -6.16 13.85 -1.92
CA PRO A 104 -6.88 13.55 -3.16
C PRO A 104 -6.43 12.26 -3.85
N PHE A 105 -5.26 11.74 -3.50
CA PHE A 105 -4.65 10.56 -4.09
C PHE A 105 -4.78 9.31 -3.24
N LEU A 106 -5.32 9.43 -2.02
CA LEU A 106 -5.63 8.29 -1.17
C LEU A 106 -6.78 7.48 -1.78
N ALA A 107 -6.56 6.17 -1.90
CA ALA A 107 -7.57 5.26 -2.38
C ALA A 107 -8.75 5.21 -1.40
N ARG A 108 -9.98 5.08 -1.92
CA ARG A 108 -11.19 4.96 -1.10
C ARG A 108 -11.51 3.53 -0.71
N TRP A 109 -11.12 2.57 -1.54
CA TRP A 109 -11.31 1.15 -1.27
C TRP A 109 -10.12 0.33 -1.76
N LEU A 110 -9.89 -0.80 -1.08
CA LEU A 110 -8.92 -1.84 -1.42
C LEU A 110 -9.64 -3.19 -1.41
N SER A 111 -9.54 -3.94 -2.51
CA SER A 111 -10.03 -5.31 -2.62
C SER A 111 -8.86 -6.28 -2.58
N LEU A 112 -8.93 -7.30 -1.71
CA LEU A 112 -7.94 -8.36 -1.61
C LEU A 112 -8.57 -9.73 -1.87
N ASP A 113 -7.85 -10.54 -2.62
CA ASP A 113 -8.16 -11.94 -2.91
C ASP A 113 -6.91 -12.80 -2.80
N ILE A 114 -7.09 -14.11 -2.75
CA ILE A 114 -6.01 -15.09 -2.84
C ILE A 114 -6.37 -16.15 -3.89
N LYS A 115 -5.51 -16.32 -4.89
CA LYS A 115 -5.67 -17.33 -5.95
C LYS A 115 -4.38 -18.11 -6.12
N HIS A 116 -4.48 -19.43 -6.10
CA HIS A 116 -3.33 -20.34 -6.20
C HIS A 116 -2.22 -20.03 -5.18
N GLY A 117 -2.61 -19.71 -3.94
CA GLY A 117 -1.68 -19.35 -2.87
C GLY A 117 -1.03 -17.97 -3.00
N GLN A 118 -1.38 -17.19 -4.01
CA GLN A 118 -0.82 -15.86 -4.26
C GLN A 118 -1.84 -14.78 -3.95
N TRP A 119 -1.43 -13.81 -3.14
CA TRP A 119 -2.22 -12.62 -2.85
C TRP A 119 -2.38 -11.77 -4.10
N ARG A 120 -3.57 -11.19 -4.26
CA ARG A 120 -3.92 -10.27 -5.32
C ARG A 120 -4.71 -9.14 -4.74
N GLY A 121 -4.54 -7.94 -5.29
CA GLY A 121 -5.34 -6.82 -4.89
C GLY A 121 -5.47 -5.77 -5.97
N GLU A 122 -6.48 -4.96 -5.78
CA GLU A 122 -6.75 -3.76 -6.57
C GLU A 122 -7.36 -2.69 -5.66
N PHE A 123 -7.16 -1.42 -6.03
CA PHE A 123 -7.72 -0.30 -5.29
C PHE A 123 -8.34 0.73 -6.23
N GLY A 124 -9.22 1.57 -5.69
CA GLY A 124 -9.93 2.59 -6.47
C GLY A 124 -10.38 3.81 -5.68
N TYR A 125 -10.95 4.76 -6.43
CA TYR A 125 -11.23 6.13 -5.98
C TYR A 125 -12.71 6.51 -6.02
N VAL A 126 -13.52 5.73 -6.72
CA VAL A 126 -14.96 5.93 -6.81
C VAL A 126 -15.61 4.78 -6.05
N GLY A 127 -16.50 5.10 -5.11
CA GLY A 127 -17.33 4.09 -4.45
C GLY A 127 -18.31 3.51 -5.46
N ASN A 128 -18.50 2.19 -5.42
CA ASN A 128 -19.62 1.55 -6.13
C ASN A 128 -20.90 1.69 -5.30
#